data_AF-A0A800K0A3-F1
#
_entry.id   AF-A0A800K0A3-F1
#
_cell.length_a   1.000
_cell.length_b   1.000
_cell.length_c   1.000
_cell.angle_alpha   90.00
_cell.angle_beta   90.00
_cell.angle_gamma   90.00
#
_symmetry.space_group_name_H-M   'P 1'
#
loop_
_entity.id
_entity.type
_entity.pdbx_description
1 polymer ?
#
loop_
_entity_poly.entity_id
_entity_poly.type
_entity_poly.pdbx_seq_one_letter_code
_entity_poly.pdbx_strand_id
1 'polypeptide(L)'
;MQMFIHADAKETYFTMRDEQSGQFESIAGFDVIVNNADRKGGACLKDADGKVWAIDQGLTFNPYARARTVMFEFCGQPFNPGLVDSLKRLRPRLAPGSTQDTEPDADPEPHAALLVELKSVLSEGDIDGLRDRIDTILEDAVFPMLDEYYNVPWPLV
;
A
#
# COMPACT_ATOMS: atom_id res chain seq x y z
N MET A 1 19.94 -9.49 -3.62
CA MET A 1 20.79 -8.29 -3.70
C MET A 1 19.91 -7.09 -3.36
N GLN A 2 20.33 -6.21 -2.45
CA GLN A 2 19.55 -5.03 -2.05
C GLN A 2 19.86 -3.87 -3.01
N MET A 3 18.84 -3.18 -3.49
CA MET A 3 19.00 -1.98 -4.33
C MET A 3 19.41 -0.80 -3.45
N PHE A 4 20.44 -0.05 -3.87
CA PHE A 4 20.86 1.17 -3.20
C PHE A 4 20.27 2.38 -3.91
N ILE A 5 19.68 3.31 -3.14
CA ILE A 5 19.07 4.54 -3.65
C ILE A 5 19.87 5.72 -3.12
N HIS A 6 20.37 6.56 -4.02
CA HIS A 6 21.00 7.83 -3.65
C HIS A 6 19.91 8.85 -3.28
N ALA A 7 19.57 8.92 -1.99
CA ALA A 7 18.61 9.87 -1.44
C ALA A 7 19.30 10.84 -0.47
N ASP A 8 18.81 12.08 -0.40
CA ASP A 8 19.22 13.02 0.66
C ASP A 8 18.61 12.57 1.99
N ALA A 9 19.45 12.21 2.96
CA ALA A 9 19.02 11.75 4.28
C ALA A 9 18.27 12.81 5.10
N LYS A 10 18.27 14.07 4.67
CA LYS A 10 17.49 15.15 5.30
C LYS A 10 16.07 15.24 4.75
N GLU A 11 15.82 14.67 3.57
CA GLU A 11 14.49 14.64 2.97
C GLU A 11 13.67 13.53 3.63
N THR A 12 12.45 13.88 4.01
CA THR A 12 11.46 12.95 4.56
C THR A 12 10.11 13.24 3.92
N TYR A 13 9.11 12.41 4.16
CA TYR A 13 7.73 12.73 3.78
C TYR A 13 7.35 14.18 4.15
N PHE A 14 7.72 14.68 5.34
CA PHE A 14 7.33 16.02 5.80
C PHE A 14 7.91 17.16 4.94
N THR A 15 9.11 17.00 4.39
CA THR A 15 9.74 18.01 3.53
C THR A 15 9.26 17.91 2.08
N MET A 16 8.77 16.74 1.67
CA MET A 16 8.41 16.44 0.28
C MET A 16 6.91 16.49 -0.01
N ARG A 17 6.05 16.41 1.01
CA ARG A 17 4.61 16.14 0.87
C ARG A 17 3.86 17.10 -0.04
N ASP A 18 4.25 18.38 -0.05
CA ASP A 18 3.57 19.42 -0.85
C ASP A 18 3.94 19.32 -2.34
N GLU A 19 5.16 18.87 -2.66
CA GLU A 19 5.65 18.75 -4.04
C GLU A 19 5.28 17.42 -4.69
N GLN A 20 5.10 16.37 -3.89
CA GLN A 20 4.97 14.98 -4.35
C GLN A 20 3.62 14.34 -3.99
N SER A 21 2.57 15.16 -3.84
CA SER A 21 1.26 14.73 -3.32
C SER A 21 0.70 13.48 -4.02
N GLY A 22 0.79 13.36 -5.35
CA GLY A 22 0.29 12.19 -6.08
C GLY A 22 1.07 10.89 -5.83
N GLN A 23 2.39 10.98 -5.60
CA GLN A 23 3.20 9.80 -5.22
C GLN A 23 2.84 9.36 -3.79
N PHE A 24 2.62 10.31 -2.90
CA PHE A 24 2.20 10.00 -1.52
C PHE A 24 0.77 9.48 -1.43
N GLU A 25 -0.15 9.93 -2.28
CA GLU A 25 -1.50 9.35 -2.39
C GLU A 25 -1.41 7.86 -2.76
N SER A 26 -0.54 7.51 -3.70
CA SER A 26 -0.31 6.13 -4.12
C SER A 26 0.29 5.28 -2.99
N ILE A 27 1.24 5.84 -2.23
CA ILE A 27 1.87 5.17 -1.07
C ILE A 27 0.84 4.98 0.06
N ALA A 28 0.09 6.03 0.40
CA ALA A 28 -0.96 5.95 1.42
C ALA A 28 -2.02 4.93 1.03
N GLY A 29 -2.43 4.89 -0.24
CA GLY A 29 -3.39 3.93 -0.74
C GLY A 29 -2.87 2.50 -0.63
N PHE A 30 -1.62 2.27 -1.03
CA PHE A 30 -0.95 0.98 -0.82
C PHE A 30 -0.92 0.57 0.65
N ASP A 31 -0.51 1.49 1.55
CA ASP A 31 -0.43 1.23 2.99
C ASP A 31 -1.78 0.84 3.58
N VAL A 32 -2.89 1.44 3.15
CA VAL A 32 -4.24 1.04 3.57
C VAL A 32 -4.57 -0.38 3.08
N ILE A 33 -4.31 -0.68 1.80
CA ILE A 33 -4.61 -1.98 1.19
C ILE A 33 -3.84 -3.10 1.92
N VAL A 34 -2.55 -2.90 2.16
CA VAL A 34 -1.70 -3.90 2.83
C VAL A 34 -1.74 -3.81 4.36
N ASN A 35 -2.54 -2.91 4.95
CA ASN A 35 -2.59 -2.65 6.39
C ASN A 35 -1.18 -2.39 7.00
N ASN A 36 -0.43 -1.47 6.41
CA ASN A 36 0.87 -1.08 6.95
C ASN A 36 0.69 -0.42 8.32
N ALA A 37 1.27 -1.06 9.33
CA ALA A 37 1.15 -0.65 10.72
C ALA A 37 2.28 0.26 11.19
N ASP A 38 3.15 0.83 10.34
CA ASP A 38 4.29 1.64 10.78
C ASP A 38 4.85 2.60 9.69
N ARG A 39 3.99 3.27 8.91
CA ARG A 39 4.45 4.24 7.90
C ARG A 39 5.03 5.50 8.54
N LYS A 40 6.36 5.55 8.65
CA LYS A 40 7.14 6.71 9.12
C LYS A 40 7.52 7.63 7.98
N GLY A 41 7.75 8.91 8.29
CA GLY A 41 8.18 9.89 7.30
C GLY A 41 9.60 9.67 6.77
N GLY A 42 10.48 9.09 7.60
CA GLY A 42 11.83 8.68 7.19
C GLY A 42 11.87 7.44 6.29
N ALA A 43 10.74 6.73 6.13
CA ALA A 43 10.61 5.55 5.27
C ALA A 43 10.25 5.89 3.82
N CYS A 44 10.36 7.17 3.43
CA CYS A 44 10.13 7.65 2.07
C CYS A 44 11.41 8.30 1.53
N LEU A 45 11.99 7.71 0.50
CA LEU A 45 13.25 8.15 -0.11
C LEU A 45 12.97 8.77 -1.49
N LYS A 46 13.48 9.99 -1.75
CA LYS A 46 13.43 10.61 -3.07
C LYS A 46 14.76 10.40 -3.78
N ASP A 47 14.72 9.80 -4.97
CA ASP A 47 15.91 9.67 -5.82
C ASP A 47 16.18 10.94 -6.64
N ALA A 48 17.28 10.92 -7.39
CA ALA A 48 17.72 12.06 -8.20
C ALA A 48 16.74 12.42 -9.33
N ASP A 49 15.88 11.48 -9.75
CA ASP A 49 14.87 11.68 -10.79
C ASP A 49 13.52 12.16 -10.19
N GLY A 50 13.46 12.33 -8.86
CA GLY A 50 12.27 12.79 -8.14
C GLY A 50 11.27 11.68 -7.82
N LYS A 51 11.60 10.41 -8.08
CA LYS A 51 10.73 9.29 -7.70
C LYS A 51 10.85 9.04 -6.19
N VAL A 52 9.70 8.84 -5.56
CA VAL A 52 9.59 8.50 -4.14
C VAL A 52 9.48 6.97 -3.99
N TRP A 53 10.35 6.42 -3.16
CA TRP A 53 10.41 5.00 -2.80
C TRP A 53 9.96 4.82 -1.36
N ALA A 54 8.96 3.97 -1.13
CA ALA A 54 8.49 3.61 0.21
C ALA A 54 9.17 2.30 0.67
N ILE A 55 9.97 2.38 1.73
CA ILE A 55 10.71 1.26 2.31
C ILE A 55 10.02 0.73 3.58
N ASP A 56 10.64 -0.26 4.23
CA ASP A 56 10.22 -0.82 5.53
C ASP A 56 8.78 -1.35 5.55
N GLN A 57 8.45 -2.21 4.59
CA GLN A 57 7.14 -2.87 4.45
C GLN A 57 7.01 -4.13 5.34
N GLY A 58 7.86 -4.30 6.35
CA GLY A 58 7.88 -5.53 7.16
C GLY A 58 6.69 -5.70 8.11
N LEU A 59 5.90 -4.64 8.33
CA LEU A 59 4.75 -4.61 9.23
C LEU A 59 3.43 -4.46 8.45
N THR A 60 3.26 -5.30 7.43
CA THR A 60 2.08 -5.35 6.55
C THR A 60 1.35 -6.70 6.66
N PHE A 61 0.14 -6.76 6.13
CA PHE A 61 -0.76 -7.91 5.99
C PHE A 61 -1.36 -8.50 7.27
N ASN A 62 -0.80 -8.21 8.44
CA ASN A 62 -1.36 -8.69 9.72
C ASN A 62 -2.78 -8.13 9.94
N PRO A 63 -3.83 -8.96 10.01
CA PRO A 63 -5.23 -8.52 10.14
C PRO A 63 -5.57 -7.97 11.54
N TYR A 64 -4.74 -8.26 12.55
CA TYR A 64 -4.94 -7.80 13.93
C TYR A 64 -4.20 -6.49 14.23
N ALA A 65 -3.30 -6.07 13.34
CA ALA A 65 -2.59 -4.81 13.48
C ALA A 65 -3.50 -3.63 13.08
N ARG A 66 -3.21 -2.46 13.64
CA ARG A 66 -3.85 -1.20 13.23
C ARG A 66 -2.89 -0.44 12.33
N ALA A 67 -3.39 0.05 11.20
CA ALA A 67 -2.64 0.94 10.33
C ALA A 67 -2.09 2.14 11.12
N ARG A 68 -0.83 2.49 10.90
CA ARG A 68 -0.24 3.70 11.50
C ARG A 68 0.50 4.47 10.43
N THR A 69 0.27 5.77 10.35
CA THR A 69 0.82 6.61 9.28
C THR A 69 1.14 8.01 9.74
N VAL A 70 2.02 8.70 9.01
CA VAL A 70 2.21 10.15 9.09
C VAL A 70 1.37 10.92 8.08
N MET A 71 0.70 10.22 7.14
CA MET A 71 0.00 10.80 5.98
C MET A 71 -1.50 10.99 6.26
N PHE A 72 -1.84 11.72 7.33
CA PHE A 72 -3.24 11.91 7.76
C PHE A 72 -4.08 12.77 6.81
N GLU A 73 -3.46 13.58 5.94
CA GLU A 73 -4.14 14.43 4.97
C GLU A 73 -5.00 13.66 3.95
N PHE A 74 -4.71 12.37 3.75
CA PHE A 74 -5.51 11.51 2.89
C PHE A 74 -6.74 10.95 3.59
N CYS A 75 -6.83 10.96 4.93
CA CYS A 75 -7.99 10.44 5.64
C CYS A 75 -9.28 11.12 5.18
N GLY A 76 -10.30 10.33 4.83
CA GLY A 76 -11.58 10.85 4.33
C GLY A 76 -11.55 11.43 2.91
N GLN A 77 -10.40 11.40 2.23
CA GLN A 77 -10.31 11.76 0.81
C GLN A 77 -10.73 10.57 -0.07
N PRO A 78 -11.23 10.81 -1.30
CA PRO A 78 -11.46 9.73 -2.24
C PRO A 78 -10.15 9.07 -2.68
N PHE A 79 -10.17 7.77 -2.95
CA PHE A 79 -9.06 7.09 -3.60
C PHE A 79 -8.94 7.50 -5.07
N ASN A 80 -7.70 7.52 -5.58
CA ASN A 80 -7.44 7.62 -7.02
C ASN A 80 -8.24 6.56 -7.83
N PRO A 81 -9.01 6.94 -8.85
CA PRO A 81 -9.79 6.01 -9.66
C PRO A 81 -8.98 4.88 -10.30
N GLY A 82 -7.73 5.15 -10.71
CA GLY A 82 -6.85 4.14 -11.29
C GLY A 82 -6.42 3.06 -10.29
N LEU A 83 -6.30 3.42 -9.00
CA LEU A 83 -6.04 2.46 -7.93
C LEU A 83 -7.29 1.59 -7.69
N VAL A 84 -8.47 2.22 -7.65
CA VAL A 84 -9.75 1.50 -7.54
C VAL A 84 -9.94 0.50 -8.68
N ASP A 85 -9.65 0.87 -9.92
CA ASP A 85 -9.74 -0.03 -11.06
C ASP A 85 -8.73 -1.17 -11.00
N SER A 86 -7.55 -0.92 -10.44
CA SER A 86 -6.55 -1.96 -10.19
C SER A 86 -7.01 -2.96 -9.12
N LEU A 87 -7.69 -2.48 -8.07
CA LEU A 87 -8.30 -3.32 -7.05
C LEU A 87 -9.42 -4.20 -7.61
N LYS A 88 -10.27 -3.67 -8.51
CA LYS A 88 -11.31 -4.46 -9.21
C LYS A 88 -10.72 -5.62 -10.00
N ARG A 89 -9.54 -5.44 -10.61
CA ARG A 89 -8.82 -6.51 -11.33
C ARG A 89 -8.13 -7.49 -10.39
N LEU A 90 -7.60 -7.01 -9.26
CA LEU A 90 -6.89 -7.84 -8.28
C LEU A 90 -7.84 -8.74 -7.48
N ARG A 91 -8.99 -8.22 -7.04
CA ARG A 91 -9.88 -8.90 -6.08
C ARG A 91 -10.33 -10.31 -6.50
N PRO A 92 -10.73 -10.58 -7.76
CA PRO A 92 -11.08 -11.93 -8.22
C PRO A 92 -9.89 -12.90 -8.19
N ARG A 93 -8.68 -12.40 -8.51
CA ARG A 93 -7.44 -13.19 -8.54
C ARG A 93 -6.95 -13.56 -7.14
N LEU A 94 -7.47 -12.89 -6.12
CA LEU A 94 -7.23 -13.25 -4.73
C LEU A 94 -8.19 -14.32 -4.23
N ALA A 95 -9.27 -14.70 -4.91
CA ALA A 95 -10.28 -15.62 -4.38
C ALA A 95 -9.70 -17.01 -3.98
N PRO A 96 -10.32 -17.70 -3.01
CA PRO A 96 -9.94 -19.08 -2.66
C PRO A 96 -9.99 -19.98 -3.90
N GLY A 97 -8.93 -20.76 -4.12
CA GLY A 97 -8.88 -21.69 -5.25
C GLY A 97 -8.77 -21.04 -6.63
N SER A 98 -8.51 -19.74 -6.75
CA SER A 98 -8.25 -19.11 -8.05
C SER A 98 -6.90 -19.60 -8.61
N THR A 99 -6.92 -20.67 -9.38
CA THR A 99 -5.77 -21.18 -10.14
C THR A 99 -5.70 -20.41 -11.45
N GLN A 100 -4.88 -19.35 -11.51
CA GLN A 100 -4.33 -18.68 -12.71
C GLN A 100 -5.20 -18.36 -13.95
N ASP A 101 -6.51 -18.65 -13.98
CA ASP A 101 -7.32 -18.60 -15.20
C ASP A 101 -8.31 -17.42 -15.14
N THR A 102 -7.81 -16.19 -15.04
CA THR A 102 -8.62 -15.00 -15.32
C THR A 102 -8.07 -14.30 -16.55
N GLU A 103 -8.57 -14.77 -17.69
CA GLU A 103 -8.52 -14.27 -19.06
C GLU A 103 -7.14 -13.93 -19.71
N PRO A 104 -6.89 -14.35 -20.98
CA PRO A 104 -5.60 -14.13 -21.65
C PRO A 104 -5.24 -12.68 -22.05
N ASP A 105 -6.10 -11.67 -21.82
CA ASP A 105 -6.10 -10.49 -22.71
C ASP A 105 -5.85 -9.09 -22.10
N ALA A 106 -5.31 -8.92 -20.89
CA ALA A 106 -5.13 -7.53 -20.38
C ALA A 106 -3.95 -7.18 -19.48
N ASP A 107 -3.21 -8.13 -18.89
CA ASP A 107 -2.16 -7.79 -17.93
C ASP A 107 -0.88 -8.54 -18.30
N PRO A 108 0.30 -7.89 -18.39
CA PRO A 108 1.52 -8.60 -18.73
C PRO A 108 1.79 -9.70 -17.67
N GLU A 109 2.36 -10.82 -18.13
CA GLU A 109 2.77 -12.02 -17.38
C GLU A 109 3.38 -11.83 -15.95
N PRO A 110 4.16 -10.78 -15.60
CA PRO A 110 4.85 -10.75 -14.31
C PRO A 110 3.92 -10.72 -13.08
N HIS A 111 2.68 -10.23 -13.19
CA HIS A 111 1.78 -10.14 -12.03
C HIS A 111 1.22 -11.51 -11.59
N ALA A 112 1.11 -12.48 -12.51
CA ALA A 112 0.58 -13.80 -12.17
C ALA A 112 1.55 -14.59 -11.27
N ALA A 113 2.85 -14.52 -11.56
CA ALA A 113 3.90 -15.12 -10.73
C ALA A 113 3.94 -14.48 -9.33
N LEU A 114 3.83 -13.15 -9.25
CA LEU A 114 3.82 -12.43 -7.99
C LEU A 114 2.65 -12.84 -7.08
N LEU A 115 1.45 -13.07 -7.64
CA LEU A 115 0.31 -13.52 -6.85
C LEU A 115 0.47 -14.92 -6.28
N VAL A 116 1.10 -15.82 -7.05
CA VAL A 116 1.43 -17.16 -6.57
C VAL A 116 2.42 -17.07 -5.42
N GLU A 117 3.47 -16.26 -5.57
CA GLU A 117 4.45 -16.02 -4.51
C GLU A 117 3.80 -15.41 -3.27
N LEU A 118 2.98 -14.37 -3.42
CA LEU A 118 2.25 -13.71 -2.35
C LEU A 118 1.40 -14.72 -1.55
N LYS A 119 0.63 -15.57 -2.24
CA LYS A 119 -0.19 -16.61 -1.59
C LYS A 119 0.65 -17.70 -0.91
N SER A 120 1.90 -17.90 -1.33
CA SER A 120 2.80 -18.87 -0.70
C SER A 120 3.45 -18.36 0.59
N VAL A 121 3.54 -17.03 0.77
CA VAL A 121 4.21 -16.39 1.92
C VAL A 121 3.24 -15.80 2.94
N LEU A 122 1.97 -15.63 2.59
CA LEU A 122 0.92 -15.16 3.49
C LEU A 122 0.04 -16.31 3.98
N SER A 123 -0.47 -16.20 5.20
CA SER A 123 -1.50 -17.15 5.68
C SER A 123 -2.85 -16.86 5.02
N GLU A 124 -3.75 -17.84 5.00
CA GLU A 124 -5.13 -17.61 4.53
C GLU A 124 -5.82 -16.48 5.30
N GLY A 125 -5.57 -16.35 6.61
CA GLY A 125 -6.12 -15.25 7.41
C GLY A 125 -5.59 -13.86 7.01
N ASP A 126 -4.33 -13.76 6.59
CA ASP A 126 -3.76 -12.51 6.07
C ASP A 126 -4.37 -12.16 4.70
N ILE A 127 -4.59 -13.17 3.85
CA ILE A 127 -5.23 -13.02 2.54
C ILE A 127 -6.70 -12.64 2.70
N ASP A 128 -7.42 -13.25 3.64
CA ASP A 128 -8.80 -12.89 3.97
C ASP A 128 -8.87 -11.44 4.45
N GLY A 129 -7.99 -11.02 5.36
CA GLY A 129 -7.93 -9.62 5.77
C GLY A 129 -7.63 -8.66 4.61
N LEU A 130 -6.78 -9.07 3.65
CA LEU A 130 -6.53 -8.30 2.43
C LEU A 130 -7.78 -8.21 1.54
N ARG A 131 -8.49 -9.32 1.33
CA ARG A 131 -9.74 -9.37 0.56
C ARG A 131 -10.79 -8.44 1.19
N ASP A 132 -11.00 -8.53 2.50
CA ASP A 132 -11.98 -7.72 3.24
C ASP A 132 -11.70 -6.22 3.11
N ARG A 133 -10.42 -5.81 3.21
CA ARG A 133 -10.02 -4.42 3.01
C ARG A 133 -10.26 -3.96 1.58
N ILE A 134 -9.94 -4.79 0.59
CA ILE A 134 -10.21 -4.47 -0.82
C ILE A 134 -11.72 -4.33 -1.04
N ASP A 135 -12.53 -5.23 -0.52
CA ASP A 135 -13.99 -5.17 -0.64
C ASP A 135 -14.54 -3.89 -0.02
N THR A 136 -14.06 -3.52 1.18
CA THR A 136 -14.42 -2.26 1.84
C THR A 136 -14.11 -1.04 0.97
N ILE A 137 -12.91 -0.98 0.36
CA ILE A 137 -12.51 0.12 -0.53
C ILE A 137 -13.35 0.15 -1.82
N LEU A 138 -13.75 -1.02 -2.34
CA LEU A 138 -14.58 -1.10 -3.54
C LEU A 138 -16.05 -0.72 -3.28
N GLU A 139 -16.54 -0.93 -2.06
CA GLU A 139 -17.87 -0.49 -1.60
C GLU A 139 -17.92 1.03 -1.39
N ASP A 140 -16.92 1.59 -0.72
CA ASP A 140 -16.76 3.03 -0.50
C ASP A 140 -15.30 3.44 -0.72
N ALA A 141 -15.03 4.04 -1.88
CA ALA A 141 -13.70 4.40 -2.32
C ALA A 141 -13.17 5.68 -1.65
N VAL A 142 -13.21 5.69 -0.32
CA VAL A 142 -12.74 6.77 0.55
C VAL A 142 -11.73 6.21 1.55
N PHE A 143 -10.61 6.91 1.72
CA PHE A 143 -9.61 6.57 2.71
C PHE A 143 -10.22 6.51 4.13
N PRO A 144 -9.87 5.51 4.95
CA PRO A 144 -10.43 5.37 6.28
C PRO A 144 -10.07 6.59 7.15
N MET A 145 -11.00 6.98 8.02
CA MET A 145 -10.69 7.96 9.07
C MET A 145 -9.88 7.27 10.17
N LEU A 146 -8.65 7.75 10.36
CA LEU A 146 -7.73 7.25 11.39
C LEU A 146 -7.70 8.21 12.59
N ASP A 147 -7.44 7.66 13.77
CA ASP A 147 -7.32 8.43 15.01
C ASP A 147 -5.86 8.85 15.23
N GLU A 148 -5.59 10.15 15.25
CA GLU A 148 -4.25 10.73 15.45
C GLU A 148 -3.62 10.44 16.83
N TYR A 149 -4.35 9.84 17.78
CA TYR A 149 -3.78 9.39 19.05
C TYR A 149 -3.39 7.90 19.05
N TYR A 150 -3.96 7.09 18.15
CA TYR A 150 -3.72 5.64 18.11
C TYR A 150 -3.03 5.17 16.83
N ASN A 151 -3.26 5.86 15.71
CA ASN A 151 -2.79 5.49 14.39
C ASN A 151 -1.50 6.24 13.99
N VAL A 152 -0.70 6.67 14.97
CA VAL A 152 0.57 7.38 14.74
C VAL A 152 1.75 6.42 14.94
N PRO A 153 2.70 6.35 14.01
CA PRO A 153 3.90 5.54 14.14
C PRO A 153 4.88 6.16 15.14
N TRP A 154 5.82 5.37 15.65
CA TRP A 154 6.88 5.90 16.52
C TRP A 154 8.25 5.32 16.17
N PRO A 155 9.31 6.16 16.05
CA PRO A 155 9.25 7.62 15.94
C PRO A 155 8.56 8.09 14.65
N LEU A 156 8.34 9.39 14.47
CA LEU A 156 7.77 9.94 13.23
C LEU A 156 8.74 9.87 12.04
N VAL A 157 10.04 9.92 12.30
CA VAL A 157 11.14 9.79 11.33
C VAL A 157 12.20 8.84 11.84
#